data_AF-A0A6L4AIU9-F1
#
_entry.id   AF-A0A6L4AIU9-F1
#
_cell.length_a   1.000
_cell.length_b   1.000
_cell.length_c   1.000
_cell.angle_alpha   90.00
_cell.angle_beta   90.00
_cell.angle_gamma   90.00
#
_symmetry.space_group_name_H-M   'P 1'
#
loop_
_entity.id
_entity.type
_entity.pdbx_description
1 polymer ?
#
loop_
_entity_poly.entity_id
_entity_poly.type
_entity_poly.pdbx_seq_one_letter_code
_entity_poly.pdbx_strand_id
1 'polypeptide(L)'
;MATFPAAVAAAGPKAGEGRDILANTPVELTAAEEKEIDKMVLPVPPNWIGDFDGIRKRGVIRLLVPYSKTYFYVDRGRQLGIDYEFGKALEQWLNKKYPLKDKSKSWSVYSIPVRRDQLLPELLAGKGDVAGGGLTVTAGRQETVDFVHPFASGVREAVVTGPYSPKIEKLEDLSGREVTVRASSSYFEHLVELNDRFEKEGLAPIKIVPADEWLESEDILEMVNAGLIKTTVVDRYIAGIWKPLFADLQIHDTFYLNSGGDLAWAIRKGSPQLESILSAFMKQHKVGTTFGNIIANRYAFDEKRVLNATSEEEMRKFRELVKYFRAHGEKYDFDYLMLVAQGFQESRLNQKERSPRGAVGVMQLLPSTAADPAIAITGIDKDAGRNIEAGCKYLRLLTDKYLDEPDLTPVNRTLMAFAAYNAGPGNLRKFRRLAEKSGKDPDVWFQNVEYGAARIVGRETVNYVSNIYKYYLAYKLAVESRKLR
;
A
#
# COMPACT_ATOMS: atom_id res chain seq x y z
N MET A 1 7.59 30.02 0.42
CA MET A 1 8.50 29.19 -0.40
C MET A 1 8.99 28.04 0.49
N ALA A 2 8.29 26.91 0.48
CA ALA A 2 8.66 25.74 1.26
C ALA A 2 9.42 24.77 0.35
N THR A 3 10.65 24.42 0.75
CA THR A 3 11.48 23.41 0.11
C THR A 3 10.86 22.03 0.31
N PHE A 4 10.41 21.42 -0.77
CA PHE A 4 9.92 20.05 -0.81
C PHE A 4 11.08 19.08 -0.60
N PRO A 5 10.89 17.93 0.07
CA PRO A 5 11.87 16.86 -0.02
C PRO A 5 11.89 16.41 -1.48
N ALA A 6 12.99 16.71 -2.19
CA ALA A 6 13.24 16.13 -3.50
C ALA A 6 13.14 14.61 -3.36
N ALA A 7 12.50 13.93 -4.33
CA ALA A 7 12.79 12.52 -4.53
C ALA A 7 14.33 12.42 -4.57
N VAL A 8 14.91 11.58 -3.71
CA VAL A 8 16.34 11.33 -3.78
C VAL A 8 16.55 10.78 -5.18
N ALA A 9 17.21 11.60 -6.02
CA ALA A 9 17.67 11.24 -7.34
C ALA A 9 18.08 9.77 -7.36
N ALA A 10 17.69 9.03 -8.41
CA ALA A 10 18.09 7.65 -8.67
C ALA A 10 19.45 7.42 -8.02
N ALA A 11 19.50 6.58 -6.97
CA ALA A 11 20.63 6.52 -6.04
C ALA A 11 21.91 6.07 -6.77
N GLY A 12 22.48 6.99 -7.51
CA GLY A 12 23.83 6.96 -8.00
C GLY A 12 24.73 7.37 -6.85
N PRO A 13 25.91 6.76 -6.76
CA PRO A 13 26.87 7.10 -5.74
C PRO A 13 27.27 8.58 -5.84
N LYS A 14 27.92 9.08 -4.79
CA LYS A 14 28.45 10.44 -4.76
C LYS A 14 29.29 10.71 -6.01
N ALA A 15 29.27 11.95 -6.49
CA ALA A 15 30.04 12.40 -7.64
C ALA A 15 31.51 11.93 -7.53
N GLY A 16 31.90 10.97 -8.38
CA GLY A 16 33.23 10.33 -8.36
C GLY A 16 33.24 8.83 -8.68
N GLU A 17 32.17 8.10 -8.37
CA GLU A 17 32.08 6.63 -8.56
C GLU A 17 31.28 6.21 -9.83
N GLY A 18 30.99 7.18 -10.72
CA GLY A 18 30.00 7.05 -11.79
C GLY A 18 30.43 6.36 -13.09
N ARG A 19 31.40 5.45 -13.06
CA ARG A 19 31.71 4.60 -14.21
C ARG A 19 31.54 3.17 -13.74
N ASP A 20 30.62 2.43 -14.35
CA ASP A 20 30.59 0.95 -14.31
C ASP A 20 29.77 0.25 -13.18
N ILE A 21 28.72 0.88 -12.65
CA ILE A 21 27.88 0.28 -11.59
C ILE A 21 27.05 -0.90 -12.11
N LEU A 22 26.51 -0.77 -13.32
CA LEU A 22 25.65 -1.79 -13.93
C LEU A 22 26.47 -2.95 -14.50
N ALA A 23 27.69 -2.75 -15.01
CA ALA A 23 28.50 -3.87 -15.50
C ALA A 23 28.99 -4.75 -14.35
N ASN A 24 29.43 -4.16 -13.23
CA ASN A 24 30.12 -4.88 -12.16
C ASN A 24 29.24 -5.37 -11.01
N THR A 25 27.96 -5.01 -10.96
CA THR A 25 27.06 -5.53 -9.92
C THR A 25 26.60 -6.96 -10.30
N PRO A 26 27.00 -8.01 -9.56
CA PRO A 26 26.64 -9.40 -9.87
C PRO A 26 25.12 -9.62 -9.79
N VAL A 27 24.62 -10.64 -10.48
CA VAL A 27 23.20 -11.04 -10.38
C VAL A 27 22.95 -11.87 -9.12
N GLU A 28 23.97 -12.55 -8.59
CA GLU A 28 23.84 -13.33 -7.36
C GLU A 28 24.23 -12.51 -6.12
N LEU A 29 23.73 -12.93 -4.97
CA LEU A 29 24.12 -12.38 -3.67
C LEU A 29 25.41 -13.06 -3.20
N THR A 30 26.27 -12.29 -2.55
CA THR A 30 27.45 -12.87 -1.88
C THR A 30 27.04 -13.69 -0.65
N ALA A 31 27.89 -14.62 -0.21
CA ALA A 31 27.64 -15.40 1.00
C ALA A 31 27.46 -14.51 2.26
N ALA A 32 28.12 -13.35 2.31
CA ALA A 32 27.94 -12.39 3.40
C ALA A 32 26.53 -11.78 3.38
N GLU A 33 26.05 -11.38 2.20
CA GLU A 33 24.70 -10.82 2.03
C GLU A 33 23.61 -11.87 2.31
N GLU A 34 23.81 -13.12 1.87
CA GLU A 34 22.91 -14.24 2.20
C GLU A 34 22.77 -14.41 3.72
N LYS A 35 23.89 -14.37 4.45
CA LYS A 35 23.91 -14.49 5.92
C LYS A 35 23.26 -13.28 6.62
N GLU A 36 23.37 -12.09 6.05
CA GLU A 36 22.67 -10.91 6.57
C GLU A 36 21.15 -11.05 6.38
N ILE A 37 20.72 -11.52 5.21
CA ILE A 37 19.30 -11.75 4.92
C ILE A 37 18.73 -12.84 5.83
N ASP A 38 19.46 -13.94 6.07
CA ASP A 38 19.01 -15.02 6.97
C ASP A 38 18.68 -14.51 8.38
N LYS A 39 19.44 -13.54 8.89
CA LYS A 39 19.17 -12.92 10.20
C LYS A 39 17.92 -12.05 10.21
N MET A 40 17.45 -11.60 9.05
CA MET A 40 16.27 -10.76 8.92
C MET A 40 14.99 -11.58 8.78
N VAL A 41 15.05 -12.84 8.34
CA VAL A 41 13.87 -13.68 8.10
C VAL A 41 13.04 -13.83 9.38
N LEU A 42 11.74 -13.54 9.31
CA LEU A 42 10.85 -13.88 10.41
C LEU A 42 10.54 -15.38 10.38
N PRO A 43 10.66 -16.09 11.51
CA PRO A 43 10.18 -17.45 11.59
C PRO A 43 8.65 -17.43 11.61
N VAL A 44 8.03 -17.63 10.45
CA VAL A 44 6.57 -17.75 10.33
C VAL A 44 6.20 -19.22 10.63
N PRO A 45 5.37 -19.49 11.65
CA PRO A 45 4.94 -20.85 11.92
C PRO A 45 4.10 -21.41 10.75
N PRO A 46 4.14 -22.73 10.48
CA PRO A 46 3.43 -23.34 9.37
C PRO A 46 1.92 -23.18 9.47
N ASN A 47 1.21 -23.37 8.35
CA ASN A 47 -0.24 -23.38 8.31
C ASN A 47 -0.80 -24.42 9.29
N TRP A 48 -1.88 -24.04 9.97
CA TRP A 48 -2.47 -24.83 11.04
C TRP A 48 -3.92 -24.39 11.28
N ILE A 49 -4.77 -25.36 11.60
CA ILE A 49 -6.19 -25.14 11.91
C ILE A 49 -6.49 -25.84 13.24
N GLY A 50 -7.31 -25.19 14.06
CA GLY A 50 -7.80 -25.67 15.34
C GLY A 50 -8.13 -24.51 16.28
N ASP A 51 -8.52 -24.87 17.51
CA ASP A 51 -8.96 -23.97 18.57
C ASP A 51 -7.83 -23.67 19.59
N PHE A 52 -8.13 -22.91 20.64
CA PHE A 52 -7.15 -22.39 21.60
C PHE A 52 -6.32 -23.46 22.32
N ASP A 53 -6.83 -24.67 22.53
CA ASP A 53 -6.07 -25.76 23.16
C ASP A 53 -4.89 -26.21 22.29
N GLY A 54 -5.10 -26.31 20.98
CA GLY A 54 -4.05 -26.58 20.00
C GLY A 54 -3.08 -25.42 19.84
N ILE A 55 -3.59 -24.19 19.82
CA ILE A 55 -2.77 -22.97 19.82
C ILE A 55 -1.87 -22.93 21.06
N ARG A 56 -2.40 -23.28 22.24
CA ARG A 56 -1.67 -23.31 23.51
C ARG A 56 -0.54 -24.34 23.53
N LYS A 57 -0.70 -25.48 22.84
CA LYS A 57 0.40 -26.46 22.69
C LYS A 57 1.58 -25.88 21.91
N ARG A 58 1.30 -25.03 20.91
CA ARG A 58 2.32 -24.32 20.11
C ARG A 58 2.89 -23.10 20.84
N GLY A 59 2.10 -22.46 21.69
CA GLY A 59 2.47 -21.21 22.37
C GLY A 59 2.52 -20.00 21.44
N VAL A 60 1.86 -20.10 20.28
CA VAL A 60 1.97 -19.10 19.22
C VAL A 60 0.60 -18.76 18.67
N ILE A 61 0.30 -17.45 18.58
CA ILE A 61 -0.84 -16.92 17.82
C ILE A 61 -0.30 -16.26 16.55
N ARG A 62 -0.90 -16.60 15.42
CA ARG A 62 -0.63 -15.97 14.12
C ARG A 62 -1.74 -14.97 13.81
N LEU A 63 -1.42 -13.68 13.87
CA LEU A 63 -2.34 -12.59 13.59
C LEU A 63 -2.13 -12.10 12.15
N LEU A 64 -3.08 -12.40 11.25
CA LEU A 64 -3.06 -11.83 9.91
C LEU A 64 -3.38 -10.35 10.00
N VAL A 65 -2.60 -9.53 9.30
CA VAL A 65 -2.75 -8.08 9.30
C VAL A 65 -2.64 -7.54 7.87
N PRO A 66 -3.40 -6.50 7.50
CA PRO A 66 -3.22 -5.85 6.21
C PRO A 66 -1.99 -4.95 6.26
N TYR A 67 -1.14 -5.06 5.23
CA TYR A 67 0.03 -4.18 5.11
C TYR A 67 -0.45 -2.78 4.71
N SER A 68 -0.49 -1.88 5.69
CA SER A 68 -1.12 -0.55 5.61
C SER A 68 -0.44 0.43 6.55
N LYS A 69 -0.51 1.72 6.24
CA LYS A 69 0.08 2.80 7.05
C LYS A 69 -0.65 2.95 8.40
N THR A 70 -1.89 2.45 8.52
CA THR A 70 -2.67 2.49 9.75
C THR A 70 -2.54 1.22 10.61
N TYR A 71 -2.66 0.03 10.02
CA TYR A 71 -2.81 -1.21 10.80
C TYR A 71 -1.52 -2.00 11.00
N PHE A 72 -0.68 -2.10 9.95
CA PHE A 72 0.60 -2.79 10.05
C PHE A 72 1.55 -2.33 8.95
N TYR A 73 2.70 -1.79 9.33
CA TYR A 73 3.78 -1.47 8.41
C TYR A 73 5.13 -1.75 9.05
N VAL A 74 6.17 -1.74 8.20
CA VAL A 74 7.55 -1.92 8.63
C VAL A 74 8.35 -0.69 8.21
N ASP A 75 9.19 -0.19 9.10
CA ASP A 75 10.19 0.83 8.77
C ASP A 75 11.54 0.46 9.37
N ARG A 76 12.53 0.21 8.51
CA ARG A 76 13.91 -0.16 8.90
C ARG A 76 13.92 -1.31 9.92
N GLY A 77 13.12 -2.34 9.63
CA GLY A 77 12.97 -3.53 10.47
C GLY A 77 12.02 -3.39 11.66
N ARG A 78 11.58 -2.17 12.02
CA ARG A 78 10.64 -1.94 13.11
C ARG A 78 9.21 -2.17 12.62
N GLN A 79 8.48 -3.06 13.28
CA GLN A 79 7.05 -3.29 13.04
C GLN A 79 6.23 -2.27 13.83
N LEU A 80 5.23 -1.69 13.19
CA LEU A 80 4.39 -0.59 13.70
C LEU A 80 2.96 -0.78 13.18
N GLY A 81 2.01 -0.06 13.76
CA GLY A 81 0.60 -0.11 13.37
C GLY A 81 -0.33 -0.58 14.49
N ILE A 82 -1.62 -0.28 14.35
CA ILE A 82 -2.64 -0.61 15.35
C ILE A 82 -2.65 -2.10 15.68
N ASP A 83 -2.74 -2.99 14.69
CA ASP A 83 -2.82 -4.43 14.94
C ASP A 83 -1.51 -5.01 15.50
N TYR A 84 -0.36 -4.43 15.15
CA TYR A 84 0.91 -4.83 15.77
C TYR A 84 0.91 -4.54 17.28
N GLU A 85 0.46 -3.36 17.68
CA GLU A 85 0.38 -2.95 19.08
C GLU A 85 -0.63 -3.80 19.86
N PHE A 86 -1.82 -4.06 19.29
CA PHE A 86 -2.78 -4.99 19.87
C PHE A 86 -2.21 -6.40 19.99
N GLY A 87 -1.47 -6.87 18.98
CA GLY A 87 -0.78 -8.17 19.03
C GLY A 87 0.25 -8.25 20.16
N LYS A 88 1.04 -7.20 20.38
CA LYS A 88 1.98 -7.13 21.50
C LYS A 88 1.30 -7.04 22.87
N ALA A 89 0.20 -6.31 22.96
CA ALA A 89 -0.62 -6.31 24.18
C ALA A 89 -1.22 -7.71 24.47
N LEU A 90 -1.69 -8.42 23.44
CA LEU A 90 -2.20 -9.79 23.57
C LEU A 90 -1.10 -10.74 24.04
N GLU A 91 0.11 -10.65 23.47
CA GLU A 91 1.27 -11.44 23.86
C GLU A 91 1.57 -11.29 25.36
N GLN A 92 1.63 -10.04 25.84
CA GLN A 92 1.87 -9.74 27.26
C GLN A 92 0.72 -10.24 28.15
N TRP A 93 -0.52 -10.04 27.72
CA TRP A 93 -1.70 -10.44 28.46
C TRP A 93 -1.81 -11.96 28.61
N LEU A 94 -1.53 -12.71 27.54
CA LEU A 94 -1.51 -14.18 27.56
C LEU A 94 -0.39 -14.71 28.45
N ASN A 95 0.81 -14.13 28.38
CA ASN A 95 1.93 -14.51 29.25
C ASN A 95 1.61 -14.31 30.73
N LYS A 96 0.84 -13.28 31.08
CA LYS A 96 0.40 -13.02 32.45
C LYS A 96 -0.75 -13.92 32.89
N LYS A 97 -1.79 -14.09 32.06
CA LYS A 97 -3.05 -14.72 32.46
C LYS A 97 -3.15 -16.21 32.15
N TYR A 98 -2.45 -16.68 31.13
CA TYR A 98 -2.49 -18.05 30.64
C TYR A 98 -1.09 -18.61 30.37
N PRO A 99 -0.15 -18.59 31.33
CA PRO A 99 1.21 -19.06 31.09
C PRO A 99 1.24 -20.49 30.52
N LEU A 100 2.25 -20.75 29.68
CA LEU A 100 2.48 -22.06 29.11
C LEU A 100 2.93 -23.05 30.19
N LYS A 101 2.65 -24.34 29.99
CA LYS A 101 3.04 -25.40 30.94
C LYS A 101 4.57 -25.48 31.09
N ASP A 102 5.27 -25.34 29.98
CA ASP A 102 6.72 -25.22 29.94
C ASP A 102 7.11 -23.79 30.30
N LYS A 103 7.65 -23.60 31.50
CA LYS A 103 8.05 -22.29 32.03
C LYS A 103 9.25 -21.67 31.30
N SER A 104 9.96 -22.45 30.47
CA SER A 104 11.03 -21.93 29.60
C SER A 104 10.48 -21.23 28.35
N LYS A 105 9.18 -21.36 28.07
CA LYS A 105 8.51 -20.79 26.91
C LYS A 105 7.54 -19.69 27.32
N SER A 106 7.40 -18.70 26.44
CA SER A 106 6.40 -17.65 26.51
C SER A 106 5.50 -17.70 25.28
N TRP A 107 4.30 -17.14 25.42
CA TRP A 107 3.46 -16.82 24.28
C TRP A 107 4.18 -15.86 23.35
N SER A 108 4.03 -16.12 22.06
CA SER A 108 4.44 -15.22 20.98
C SER A 108 3.27 -14.92 20.06
N VAL A 109 3.11 -13.65 19.68
CA VAL A 109 2.12 -13.21 18.68
C VAL A 109 2.87 -12.72 17.45
N TYR A 110 2.67 -13.41 16.33
CA TYR A 110 3.28 -13.07 15.04
C TYR A 110 2.29 -12.34 14.17
N SER A 111 2.63 -11.10 13.81
CA SER A 111 1.90 -10.36 12.77
C SER A 111 2.34 -10.84 11.38
N ILE A 112 1.41 -11.40 10.62
CA ILE A 112 1.64 -11.93 9.28
C ILE A 112 0.95 -11.00 8.27
N PRO A 113 1.70 -10.17 7.53
CA PRO A 113 1.11 -9.26 6.55
C PRO A 113 0.58 -10.02 5.34
N VAL A 114 -0.69 -9.81 5.03
CA VAL A 114 -1.42 -10.33 3.84
C VAL A 114 -2.24 -9.22 3.18
N ARG A 115 -2.76 -9.47 1.97
CA ARG A 115 -3.66 -8.53 1.29
C ARG A 115 -4.99 -8.43 1.99
N ARG A 116 -5.61 -7.25 1.96
CA ARG A 116 -6.83 -7.01 2.71
C ARG A 116 -7.97 -7.93 2.31
N ASP A 117 -8.18 -8.12 1.01
CA ASP A 117 -9.11 -9.11 0.46
C ASP A 117 -8.72 -10.56 0.79
N GLN A 118 -7.45 -10.82 1.09
CA GLN A 118 -6.93 -12.14 1.46
C GLN A 118 -6.98 -12.41 2.98
N LEU A 119 -7.33 -11.43 3.83
CA LEU A 119 -7.40 -11.63 5.28
C LEU A 119 -8.29 -12.81 5.68
N LEU A 120 -9.52 -12.86 5.14
CA LEU A 120 -10.47 -13.93 5.46
C LEU A 120 -10.14 -15.24 4.72
N PRO A 121 -9.86 -15.26 3.40
CA PRO A 121 -9.41 -16.46 2.71
C PRO A 121 -8.21 -17.15 3.38
N GLU A 122 -7.19 -16.40 3.76
CA GLU A 122 -5.97 -16.94 4.38
C GLU A 122 -6.20 -17.39 5.83
N LEU A 123 -7.14 -16.75 6.55
CA LEU A 123 -7.58 -17.21 7.86
C LEU A 123 -8.25 -18.59 7.75
N LEU A 124 -9.10 -18.78 6.75
CA LEU A 124 -9.78 -20.05 6.46
C LEU A 124 -8.80 -21.12 6.00
N ALA A 125 -7.79 -20.76 5.18
CA ALA A 125 -6.71 -21.65 4.76
C ALA A 125 -5.73 -22.03 5.90
N GLY A 126 -5.91 -21.47 7.09
CA GLY A 126 -5.11 -21.79 8.26
C GLY A 126 -3.75 -21.10 8.30
N LYS A 127 -3.51 -20.07 7.49
CA LYS A 127 -2.27 -19.26 7.53
C LYS A 127 -2.18 -18.43 8.81
N GLY A 128 -3.32 -17.96 9.31
CA GLY A 128 -3.45 -17.29 10.59
C GLY A 128 -4.39 -17.99 11.54
N ASP A 129 -4.37 -17.60 12.81
CA ASP A 129 -5.35 -18.00 13.82
C ASP A 129 -6.40 -16.91 14.05
N VAL A 130 -6.03 -15.65 13.74
CA VAL A 130 -6.84 -14.44 13.90
C VAL A 130 -6.58 -13.52 12.72
N ALA A 131 -7.60 -12.81 12.22
CA ALA A 131 -7.42 -11.75 11.23
C ALA A 131 -7.83 -10.39 11.82
N GLY A 132 -6.89 -9.44 11.76
CA GLY A 132 -7.05 -8.05 12.15
C GLY A 132 -7.11 -7.10 10.97
N GLY A 133 -7.00 -5.80 11.23
CA GLY A 133 -7.09 -4.76 10.19
C GLY A 133 -8.36 -3.92 10.20
N GLY A 134 -9.03 -3.80 11.35
CA GLY A 134 -10.29 -3.05 11.46
C GLY A 134 -11.38 -3.58 10.55
N LEU A 135 -11.64 -4.89 10.63
CA LEU A 135 -12.73 -5.51 9.89
C LEU A 135 -14.06 -5.13 10.54
N THR A 136 -14.91 -4.47 9.76
CA THR A 136 -16.33 -4.30 10.09
C THR A 136 -17.03 -5.65 10.12
N VAL A 137 -17.78 -5.91 11.19
CA VAL A 137 -18.70 -7.05 11.27
C VAL A 137 -19.87 -6.77 10.32
N THR A 138 -20.04 -7.62 9.31
CA THR A 138 -21.17 -7.57 8.37
C THR A 138 -21.85 -8.93 8.30
N ALA A 139 -23.11 -8.96 7.85
CA ALA A 139 -23.86 -10.20 7.69
C ALA A 139 -23.12 -11.15 6.74
N GLY A 140 -22.65 -10.64 5.58
CA GLY A 140 -21.92 -11.45 4.61
C GLY A 140 -20.63 -12.06 5.17
N ARG A 141 -19.88 -11.33 5.99
CA ARG A 141 -18.67 -11.87 6.64
C ARG A 141 -19.00 -12.93 7.68
N GLN A 142 -20.06 -12.72 8.47
CA GLN A 142 -20.50 -13.65 9.52
C GLN A 142 -20.96 -15.01 8.97
N GLU A 143 -21.27 -15.12 7.67
CA GLU A 143 -21.54 -16.42 7.05
C GLU A 143 -20.30 -17.33 7.05
N THR A 144 -19.10 -16.76 6.93
CA THR A 144 -17.85 -17.51 6.71
C THR A 144 -16.91 -17.54 7.92
N VAL A 145 -16.95 -16.51 8.77
CA VAL A 145 -16.08 -16.37 9.94
C VAL A 145 -16.88 -15.95 11.18
N ASP A 146 -16.31 -16.19 12.35
CA ASP A 146 -16.83 -15.64 13.61
C ASP A 146 -16.02 -14.40 13.99
N PHE A 147 -16.61 -13.50 14.77
CA PHE A 147 -15.95 -12.30 15.27
C PHE A 147 -15.85 -12.32 16.79
N VAL A 148 -14.71 -11.92 17.30
CA VAL A 148 -14.52 -11.71 18.74
C VAL A 148 -15.20 -10.42 19.17
N HIS A 149 -15.32 -10.19 20.48
CA HIS A 149 -15.88 -8.94 21.01
C HIS A 149 -15.24 -7.71 20.34
N PRO A 150 -16.05 -6.73 19.86
CA PRO A 150 -15.55 -5.60 19.10
C PRO A 150 -14.56 -4.77 19.91
N PHE A 151 -13.51 -4.31 19.22
CA PHE A 151 -12.54 -3.36 19.77
C PHE A 151 -13.00 -1.91 19.60
N ALA A 152 -13.92 -1.65 18.66
CA ALA A 152 -14.61 -0.37 18.51
C ALA A 152 -16.05 -0.64 18.04
N SER A 153 -16.98 0.19 18.51
CA SER A 153 -18.41 0.09 18.19
C SER A 153 -18.95 1.47 17.85
N GLY A 154 -20.08 1.54 17.15
CA GLY A 154 -20.65 2.83 16.73
C GLY A 154 -19.85 3.50 15.62
N VAL A 155 -19.04 2.72 14.89
CA VAL A 155 -18.26 3.22 13.76
C VAL A 155 -19.22 3.64 12.65
N ARG A 156 -18.86 4.73 11.99
CA ARG A 156 -19.63 5.32 10.90
C ARG A 156 -18.83 5.27 9.62
N GLU A 157 -19.50 4.97 8.52
CA GLU A 157 -18.93 5.02 7.18
C GLU A 157 -19.32 6.35 6.54
N ALA A 158 -18.33 7.19 6.28
CA ALA A 158 -18.54 8.54 5.77
C ALA A 158 -18.25 8.59 4.26
N VAL A 159 -19.07 9.34 3.55
CA VAL A 159 -18.76 9.76 2.19
C VAL A 159 -17.64 10.79 2.26
N VAL A 160 -16.63 10.62 1.44
CA VAL A 160 -15.50 11.55 1.34
C VAL A 160 -15.32 11.97 -0.11
N THR A 161 -15.21 13.28 -0.33
CA THR A 161 -15.02 13.87 -1.66
C THR A 161 -13.72 14.65 -1.77
N GLY A 162 -13.22 14.73 -3.01
CA GLY A 162 -12.01 15.48 -3.37
C GLY A 162 -12.32 16.89 -3.89
N PRO A 163 -11.29 17.68 -4.24
CA PRO A 163 -11.48 18.95 -4.92
C PRO A 163 -12.24 18.75 -6.25
N TYR A 164 -13.01 19.77 -6.66
CA TYR A 164 -13.85 19.76 -7.86
C TYR A 164 -14.98 18.73 -7.88
N SER A 165 -15.26 18.09 -6.75
CA SER A 165 -16.40 17.21 -6.60
C SER A 165 -17.71 18.01 -6.53
N PRO A 166 -18.82 17.47 -7.05
CA PRO A 166 -20.14 18.06 -6.87
C PRO A 166 -20.48 18.15 -5.38
N LYS A 167 -21.32 19.13 -5.01
CA LYS A 167 -21.86 19.23 -3.65
C LYS A 167 -22.70 17.98 -3.34
N ILE A 168 -22.47 17.38 -2.17
CA ILE A 168 -23.21 16.23 -1.64
C ILE A 168 -23.66 16.64 -0.24
N GLU A 169 -24.96 16.63 0.03
CA GLU A 169 -25.54 17.00 1.33
C GLU A 169 -26.31 15.86 1.98
N LYS A 170 -26.66 14.84 1.20
CA LYS A 170 -27.36 13.61 1.62
C LYS A 170 -27.00 12.44 0.71
N LEU A 171 -27.39 11.22 1.10
CA LEU A 171 -27.07 10.00 0.34
C LEU A 171 -27.66 10.02 -1.07
N GLU A 172 -28.89 10.51 -1.23
CA GLU A 172 -29.62 10.51 -2.52
C GLU A 172 -28.90 11.35 -3.58
N ASP A 173 -28.06 12.31 -3.15
CA ASP A 173 -27.22 13.09 -4.07
C ASP A 173 -26.15 12.23 -4.76
N LEU A 174 -25.89 10.99 -4.29
CA LEU A 174 -25.02 10.01 -4.96
C LEU A 174 -25.69 9.30 -6.14
N SER A 175 -27.01 9.43 -6.32
CA SER A 175 -27.74 8.74 -7.37
C SER A 175 -27.12 8.98 -8.76
N GLY A 176 -26.81 7.88 -9.47
CA GLY A 176 -26.16 7.90 -10.78
C GLY A 176 -24.69 8.35 -10.80
N ARG A 177 -24.10 8.71 -9.66
CA ARG A 177 -22.70 9.13 -9.53
C ARG A 177 -21.76 7.94 -9.35
N GLU A 178 -20.48 8.17 -9.60
CA GLU A 178 -19.42 7.20 -9.35
C GLU A 178 -18.92 7.29 -7.92
N VAL A 179 -18.83 6.14 -7.25
CA VAL A 179 -18.22 6.01 -5.92
C VAL A 179 -17.20 4.89 -5.96
N THR A 180 -15.94 5.22 -5.62
CA THR A 180 -14.83 4.27 -5.71
C THR A 180 -14.53 3.66 -4.35
N VAL A 181 -14.61 2.33 -4.24
CA VAL A 181 -14.28 1.54 -3.03
C VAL A 181 -13.67 0.21 -3.43
N ARG A 182 -12.92 -0.45 -2.54
CA ARG A 182 -12.51 -1.85 -2.75
C ARG A 182 -13.73 -2.77 -2.72
N ALA A 183 -13.75 -3.77 -3.60
CA ALA A 183 -14.83 -4.76 -3.61
C ALA A 183 -14.84 -5.61 -2.32
N SER A 184 -13.66 -5.81 -1.71
CA SER A 184 -13.51 -6.54 -0.43
C SER A 184 -13.99 -5.78 0.83
N SER A 185 -14.34 -4.49 0.70
CA SER A 185 -14.69 -3.63 1.84
C SER A 185 -16.16 -3.78 2.28
N SER A 186 -16.45 -3.49 3.56
CA SER A 186 -17.85 -3.35 4.02
C SER A 186 -18.58 -2.21 3.30
N TYR A 187 -17.82 -1.21 2.83
CA TYR A 187 -18.35 -0.09 2.07
C TYR A 187 -19.00 -0.56 0.76
N PHE A 188 -18.45 -1.59 0.11
CA PHE A 188 -19.05 -2.18 -1.09
C PHE A 188 -20.38 -2.87 -0.76
N GLU A 189 -20.42 -3.68 0.30
CA GLU A 189 -21.65 -4.36 0.77
C GLU A 189 -22.76 -3.34 1.07
N HIS A 190 -22.48 -2.30 1.85
CA HIS A 190 -23.48 -1.28 2.17
C HIS A 190 -23.84 -0.38 0.97
N LEU A 191 -22.95 -0.18 0.00
CA LEU A 191 -23.29 0.53 -1.25
C LEU A 191 -24.24 -0.29 -2.13
N VAL A 192 -24.09 -1.62 -2.16
CA VAL A 192 -25.02 -2.51 -2.84
C VAL A 192 -26.40 -2.44 -2.17
N GLU A 193 -26.46 -2.51 -0.84
CA GLU A 193 -27.71 -2.35 -0.09
C GLU A 193 -28.35 -0.97 -0.35
N LEU A 194 -27.54 0.09 -0.45
CA LEU A 194 -28.02 1.42 -0.80
C LEU A 194 -28.58 1.48 -2.23
N ASN A 195 -27.95 0.79 -3.18
CA ASN A 195 -28.48 0.67 -4.54
C ASN A 195 -29.83 -0.06 -4.58
N ASP A 196 -30.00 -1.13 -3.82
CA ASP A 196 -31.28 -1.82 -3.70
C ASP A 196 -32.37 -0.90 -3.14
N ARG A 197 -32.00 0.01 -2.23
CA ARG A 197 -32.92 1.06 -1.73
C ARG A 197 -33.24 2.08 -2.82
N PHE A 198 -32.23 2.57 -3.53
CA PHE A 198 -32.41 3.56 -4.62
C PHE A 198 -33.34 3.03 -5.71
N GLU A 199 -33.20 1.77 -6.13
CA GLU A 199 -34.09 1.17 -7.11
C GLU A 199 -35.55 1.15 -6.64
N LYS A 200 -35.80 0.81 -5.37
CA LYS A 200 -37.14 0.84 -4.76
C LYS A 200 -37.72 2.27 -4.67
N GLU A 201 -36.87 3.26 -4.54
CA GLU A 201 -37.22 4.69 -4.47
C GLU A 201 -37.29 5.37 -5.85
N GLY A 202 -37.02 4.64 -6.94
CA GLY A 202 -37.01 5.19 -8.30
C GLY A 202 -35.81 6.08 -8.62
N LEU A 203 -34.74 6.01 -7.82
CA LEU A 203 -33.48 6.69 -8.03
C LEU A 203 -32.55 5.84 -8.89
N ALA A 204 -31.66 6.49 -9.66
CA ALA A 204 -30.62 5.77 -10.40
C ALA A 204 -29.59 5.18 -9.42
N PRO A 205 -29.16 3.92 -9.60
CA PRO A 205 -28.15 3.31 -8.75
C PRO A 205 -26.82 4.06 -8.86
N ILE A 206 -26.07 4.06 -7.76
CA ILE A 206 -24.69 4.50 -7.69
C ILE A 206 -23.85 3.59 -8.58
N LYS A 207 -22.98 4.18 -9.40
CA LYS A 207 -21.98 3.48 -10.19
C LYS A 207 -20.79 3.13 -9.28
N ILE A 208 -20.83 1.95 -8.67
CA ILE A 208 -19.75 1.50 -7.79
C ILE A 208 -18.54 1.14 -8.66
N VAL A 209 -17.46 1.90 -8.52
CA VAL A 209 -16.21 1.69 -9.26
C VAL A 209 -15.26 0.88 -8.36
N PRO A 210 -14.91 -0.37 -8.72
CA PRO A 210 -14.00 -1.16 -7.89
C PRO A 210 -12.61 -0.54 -7.91
N ALA A 211 -12.09 -0.21 -6.72
CA ALA A 211 -10.69 0.15 -6.53
C ALA A 211 -9.81 -1.10 -6.65
N ASP A 212 -8.55 -0.90 -7.03
CA ASP A 212 -7.55 -1.96 -7.01
C ASP A 212 -7.33 -2.47 -5.57
N GLU A 213 -7.39 -3.79 -5.36
CA GLU A 213 -7.23 -4.44 -4.05
C GLU A 213 -5.80 -4.32 -3.49
N TRP A 214 -4.85 -3.81 -4.27
CA TRP A 214 -3.52 -3.41 -3.78
C TRP A 214 -3.53 -2.08 -3.00
N LEU A 215 -4.60 -1.28 -3.10
CA LEU A 215 -4.70 0.02 -2.43
C LEU A 215 -5.40 -0.09 -1.07
N GLU A 216 -4.86 0.52 -0.02
CA GLU A 216 -5.54 0.65 1.26
C GLU A 216 -6.45 1.90 1.31
N SER A 217 -7.28 2.04 2.36
CA SER A 217 -8.24 3.15 2.46
C SER A 217 -7.52 4.51 2.44
N GLU A 218 -6.35 4.60 3.08
CA GLU A 218 -5.49 5.77 3.06
C GLU A 218 -4.96 6.12 1.66
N ASP A 219 -4.69 5.13 0.81
CA ASP A 219 -4.24 5.38 -0.57
C ASP A 219 -5.38 5.91 -1.43
N ILE A 220 -6.60 5.38 -1.22
CA ILE A 220 -7.80 5.90 -1.88
C ILE A 220 -8.09 7.34 -1.40
N LEU A 221 -8.02 7.61 -0.10
CA LEU A 221 -8.17 8.96 0.45
C LEU A 221 -7.12 9.93 -0.10
N GLU A 222 -5.89 9.47 -0.25
CA GLU A 222 -4.81 10.25 -0.85
C GLU A 222 -5.12 10.59 -2.31
N MET A 223 -5.66 9.64 -3.08
CA MET A 223 -6.13 9.85 -4.45
C MET A 223 -7.35 10.78 -4.52
N VAL A 224 -8.25 10.71 -3.53
CA VAL A 224 -9.40 11.63 -3.43
C VAL A 224 -8.95 13.05 -3.13
N ASN A 225 -8.04 13.23 -2.18
CA ASN A 225 -7.43 14.53 -1.87
C ASN A 225 -6.77 15.15 -3.11
N ALA A 226 -6.06 14.30 -3.85
CA ALA A 226 -5.42 14.66 -5.10
C ALA A 226 -6.43 14.86 -6.26
N GLY A 227 -7.74 14.76 -6.07
CA GLY A 227 -8.74 14.93 -7.14
C GLY A 227 -8.70 13.85 -8.23
N LEU A 228 -7.97 12.75 -8.00
CA LEU A 228 -7.84 11.60 -8.91
C LEU A 228 -9.08 10.70 -8.83
N ILE A 229 -9.68 10.62 -7.63
CA ILE A 229 -10.97 9.98 -7.36
C ILE A 229 -11.90 11.07 -6.83
N LYS A 230 -13.12 11.17 -7.35
CA LYS A 230 -14.06 12.22 -6.93
C LYS A 230 -14.71 11.90 -5.58
N THR A 231 -15.17 10.66 -5.43
CA THR A 231 -15.98 10.24 -4.29
C THR A 231 -15.58 8.84 -3.87
N THR A 232 -15.39 8.65 -2.57
CA THR A 232 -15.18 7.35 -1.94
C THR A 232 -16.05 7.25 -0.67
N VAL A 233 -16.11 6.06 -0.10
CA VAL A 233 -16.62 5.82 1.25
C VAL A 233 -15.52 5.14 2.05
N VAL A 234 -15.31 5.63 3.26
CA VAL A 234 -14.38 5.02 4.22
C VAL A 234 -14.93 5.11 5.63
N ASP A 235 -14.39 4.33 6.56
CA ASP A 235 -14.64 4.56 7.98
C ASP A 235 -14.25 5.98 8.37
N ARG A 236 -15.14 6.67 9.07
CA ARG A 236 -15.01 8.09 9.41
C ARG A 236 -13.77 8.39 10.25
N TYR A 237 -13.34 7.46 11.10
CA TYR A 237 -12.12 7.66 11.89
C TYR A 237 -10.86 7.54 11.02
N ILE A 238 -10.86 6.70 9.98
CA ILE A 238 -9.75 6.64 9.00
C ILE A 238 -9.67 7.97 8.25
N ALA A 239 -10.79 8.47 7.73
CA ALA A 239 -10.82 9.80 7.13
C ALA A 239 -10.31 10.89 8.10
N GLY A 240 -10.69 10.81 9.38
CA GLY A 240 -10.23 11.71 10.43
C GLY A 240 -8.72 11.65 10.70
N ILE A 241 -8.13 10.45 10.76
CA ILE A 241 -6.68 10.23 10.92
C ILE A 241 -5.90 10.90 9.79
N TRP A 242 -6.39 10.77 8.56
CA TRP A 242 -5.68 11.23 7.37
C TRP A 242 -6.01 12.67 6.97
N LYS A 243 -7.09 13.27 7.50
CA LYS A 243 -7.54 14.63 7.18
C LYS A 243 -6.47 15.71 7.40
N PRO A 244 -5.67 15.72 8.49
CA PRO A 244 -4.61 16.71 8.68
C PRO A 244 -3.59 16.72 7.55
N LEU A 245 -3.33 15.54 6.96
CA LEU A 245 -2.38 15.37 5.87
C LEU A 245 -3.00 15.68 4.50
N PHE A 246 -4.30 15.49 4.39
CA PHE A 246 -5.09 15.61 3.17
C PHE A 246 -6.08 16.79 3.28
N ALA A 247 -5.52 17.99 3.20
CA ALA A 247 -6.22 19.26 3.39
C ALA A 247 -7.41 19.47 2.45
N ASP A 248 -7.37 18.91 1.23
CA ASP A 248 -8.37 19.11 0.19
C ASP A 248 -9.54 18.11 0.27
N LEU A 249 -9.49 17.15 1.20
CA LEU A 249 -10.63 16.25 1.46
C LEU A 249 -11.83 17.00 2.03
N GLN A 250 -13.02 16.60 1.62
CA GLN A 250 -14.27 16.97 2.28
C GLN A 250 -14.89 15.71 2.86
N ILE A 251 -15.00 15.66 4.19
CA ILE A 251 -15.65 14.57 4.90
C ILE A 251 -17.08 15.01 5.19
N HIS A 252 -18.05 14.25 4.70
CA HIS A 252 -19.46 14.57 4.88
C HIS A 252 -19.98 13.98 6.20
N ASP A 253 -20.10 14.83 7.22
CA ASP A 253 -20.39 14.41 8.60
C ASP A 253 -21.88 14.51 9.01
N THR A 254 -22.73 15.01 8.11
CA THR A 254 -24.17 15.20 8.34
C THR A 254 -25.01 13.98 7.98
N PHE A 255 -24.45 13.02 7.23
CA PHE A 255 -25.08 11.76 6.85
C PHE A 255 -24.00 10.68 6.73
N TYR A 256 -24.40 9.41 6.83
CA TYR A 256 -23.47 8.27 6.79
C TYR A 256 -24.08 7.16 5.95
N LEU A 257 -23.23 6.42 5.21
CA LEU A 257 -23.66 5.24 4.46
C LEU A 257 -24.16 4.17 5.44
N ASN A 258 -23.35 3.94 6.48
CA ASN A 258 -23.68 3.05 7.58
C ASN A 258 -23.34 3.74 8.92
N SER A 259 -24.17 3.50 9.93
CA SER A 259 -23.97 3.97 11.30
C SER A 259 -24.16 2.82 12.26
N GLY A 260 -23.22 2.64 13.19
CA GLY A 260 -23.32 1.55 14.18
C GLY A 260 -22.44 0.35 13.88
N GLY A 261 -21.47 0.48 12.97
CA GLY A 261 -20.53 -0.59 12.66
C GLY A 261 -19.70 -1.00 13.88
N ASP A 262 -19.50 -2.30 14.01
CA ASP A 262 -18.59 -2.91 14.98
C ASP A 262 -17.32 -3.33 14.26
N LEU A 263 -16.16 -2.94 14.80
CA LEU A 263 -14.86 -3.41 14.34
C LEU A 263 -14.35 -4.49 15.27
N ALA A 264 -14.02 -5.64 14.71
CA ALA A 264 -13.61 -6.81 15.46
C ALA A 264 -12.52 -7.60 14.72
N TRP A 265 -11.76 -8.39 15.48
CA TRP A 265 -10.93 -9.43 14.89
C TRP A 265 -11.79 -10.62 14.48
N ALA A 266 -11.51 -11.15 13.30
CA ALA A 266 -12.15 -12.36 12.80
C ALA A 266 -11.35 -13.60 13.21
N ILE A 267 -12.07 -14.70 13.45
CA ILE A 267 -11.54 -16.04 13.69
C ILE A 267 -12.32 -17.05 12.84
N ARG A 268 -11.74 -18.24 12.63
CA ARG A 268 -12.47 -19.31 11.95
C ARG A 268 -13.66 -19.76 12.78
N LYS A 269 -14.74 -20.13 12.10
CA LYS A 269 -15.87 -20.82 12.73
C LYS A 269 -15.44 -22.07 13.48
N GLY A 270 -16.17 -22.38 14.54
CA GLY A 270 -15.88 -23.56 15.37
C GLY A 270 -14.63 -23.41 16.25
N SER A 271 -14.26 -22.18 16.62
CA SER A 271 -13.16 -21.87 17.53
C SER A 271 -13.64 -21.20 18.84
N PRO A 272 -14.58 -21.80 19.59
CA PRO A 272 -15.25 -21.13 20.72
C PRO A 272 -14.31 -20.82 21.89
N GLN A 273 -13.26 -21.61 22.12
CA GLN A 273 -12.30 -21.30 23.19
C GLN A 273 -11.44 -20.10 22.81
N LEU A 274 -11.00 -20.02 21.55
CA LEU A 274 -10.25 -18.88 21.04
C LEU A 274 -11.10 -17.61 21.09
N GLU A 275 -12.36 -17.69 20.66
CA GLU A 275 -13.32 -16.58 20.74
C GLU A 275 -13.44 -16.05 22.17
N SER A 276 -13.66 -16.95 23.14
CA SER A 276 -13.82 -16.61 24.55
C SER A 276 -12.58 -15.87 25.09
N ILE A 277 -11.38 -16.39 24.81
CA ILE A 277 -10.12 -15.83 25.28
C ILE A 277 -9.85 -14.46 24.64
N LEU A 278 -9.98 -14.35 23.32
CA LEU A 278 -9.75 -13.09 22.60
C LEU A 278 -10.80 -12.04 22.94
N SER A 279 -12.07 -12.43 23.12
CA SER A 279 -13.12 -11.52 23.56
C SER A 279 -12.87 -10.99 24.98
N ALA A 280 -12.36 -11.84 25.88
CA ALA A 280 -11.98 -11.41 27.23
C ALA A 280 -10.80 -10.42 27.21
N PHE A 281 -9.82 -10.64 26.32
CA PHE A 281 -8.76 -9.67 26.07
C PHE A 281 -9.32 -8.36 25.52
N MET A 282 -10.18 -8.43 24.50
CA MET A 282 -10.64 -7.25 23.78
C MET A 282 -11.53 -6.36 24.64
N LYS A 283 -12.36 -6.92 25.53
CA LYS A 283 -13.11 -6.15 26.53
C LYS A 283 -12.22 -5.26 27.42
N GLN A 284 -10.96 -5.63 27.64
CA GLN A 284 -9.99 -4.88 28.45
C GLN A 284 -9.13 -3.89 27.63
N HIS A 285 -9.10 -4.02 26.30
CA HIS A 285 -8.21 -3.26 25.41
C HIS A 285 -8.94 -2.44 24.33
N LYS A 286 -10.27 -2.58 24.21
CA LYS A 286 -11.11 -1.84 23.27
C LYS A 286 -11.07 -0.33 23.48
N VAL A 287 -11.53 0.43 22.49
CA VAL A 287 -11.79 1.87 22.61
C VAL A 287 -12.68 2.14 23.82
N GLY A 288 -12.30 3.15 24.60
CA GLY A 288 -12.86 3.46 25.91
C GLY A 288 -12.03 2.92 27.10
N THR A 289 -11.06 2.04 26.88
CA THR A 289 -10.06 1.68 27.91
C THR A 289 -8.80 2.54 27.77
N THR A 290 -7.94 2.53 28.79
CA THR A 290 -6.67 3.27 28.76
C THR A 290 -5.82 2.87 27.55
N PHE A 291 -5.70 1.56 27.29
CA PHE A 291 -4.94 1.07 26.13
C PHE A 291 -5.59 1.52 24.81
N GLY A 292 -6.89 1.27 24.63
CA GLY A 292 -7.59 1.61 23.40
C GLY A 292 -7.51 3.11 23.06
N ASN A 293 -7.64 3.97 24.07
CA ASN A 293 -7.55 5.43 23.88
C ASN A 293 -6.11 5.89 23.55
N ILE A 294 -5.09 5.25 24.13
CA ILE A 294 -3.68 5.54 23.77
C ILE A 294 -3.43 5.20 22.30
N ILE A 295 -3.89 4.04 21.84
CA ILE A 295 -3.72 3.62 20.44
C ILE A 295 -4.49 4.54 19.50
N ALA A 296 -5.75 4.86 19.79
CA ALA A 296 -6.54 5.78 18.99
C ALA A 296 -5.87 7.16 18.82
N ASN A 297 -5.28 7.70 19.88
CA ASN A 297 -4.58 8.98 19.84
C ASN A 297 -3.22 8.91 19.13
N ARG A 298 -2.46 7.80 19.29
CA ARG A 298 -1.12 7.64 18.71
C ARG A 298 -1.14 7.63 17.19
N TYR A 299 -2.14 6.98 16.60
CA TYR A 299 -2.22 6.80 15.14
C TYR A 299 -2.96 7.93 14.42
N ALA A 300 -3.24 9.04 15.11
CA ALA A 300 -3.86 10.22 14.50
C ALA A 300 -2.90 11.10 13.68
N PHE A 301 -1.60 10.76 13.56
CA PHE A 301 -0.61 11.61 12.89
C PHE A 301 0.57 10.80 12.27
N ASP A 302 0.83 11.00 10.97
CA ASP A 302 2.17 10.91 10.33
C ASP A 302 2.10 11.58 8.94
N GLU A 303 3.13 12.33 8.54
CA GLU A 303 3.10 13.27 7.41
C GLU A 303 3.88 12.77 6.17
N LYS A 304 3.20 12.52 5.03
CA LYS A 304 3.72 12.72 3.66
C LYS A 304 2.58 13.02 2.67
N ARG A 305 2.73 14.02 1.80
CA ARG A 305 1.72 14.46 0.81
C ARG A 305 1.95 13.83 -0.57
N VAL A 306 0.91 13.30 -1.21
CA VAL A 306 0.86 13.04 -2.67
C VAL A 306 0.20 14.21 -3.40
N LEU A 307 0.58 14.38 -4.67
CA LEU A 307 0.21 15.53 -5.50
C LEU A 307 -0.97 15.21 -6.43
N ASN A 308 -1.73 16.23 -6.84
CA ASN A 308 -2.79 16.12 -7.84
C ASN A 308 -2.22 15.97 -9.26
N ALA A 309 -2.03 14.73 -9.72
CA ALA A 309 -1.49 14.41 -11.05
C ALA A 309 -2.45 14.67 -12.22
N THR A 310 -3.74 14.92 -11.95
CA THR A 310 -4.79 15.11 -12.98
C THR A 310 -5.34 16.54 -13.05
N SER A 311 -4.72 17.50 -12.36
CA SER A 311 -5.11 18.91 -12.49
C SER A 311 -4.98 19.39 -13.95
N GLU A 312 -5.69 20.45 -14.33
CA GLU A 312 -5.62 20.95 -15.73
C GLU A 312 -4.20 21.32 -16.15
N GLU A 313 -3.41 21.90 -15.24
CA GLU A 313 -2.00 22.24 -15.47
C GLU A 313 -1.15 21.00 -15.68
N GLU A 314 -1.25 20.00 -14.80
CA GLU A 314 -0.47 18.77 -14.90
C GLU A 314 -0.89 17.93 -16.12
N MET A 315 -2.18 17.91 -16.45
CA MET A 315 -2.69 17.29 -17.66
C MET A 315 -2.24 18.02 -18.93
N ARG A 316 -1.89 19.31 -18.87
CA ARG A 316 -1.26 20.02 -20.00
C ARG A 316 0.18 19.55 -20.21
N LYS A 317 0.98 19.46 -19.13
CA LYS A 317 2.35 18.92 -19.18
C LYS A 317 2.34 17.48 -19.71
N PHE A 318 1.39 16.66 -19.25
CA PHE A 318 1.14 15.33 -19.78
C PHE A 318 0.95 15.33 -21.30
N ARG A 319 0.03 16.16 -21.82
CA ARG A 319 -0.26 16.22 -23.27
C ARG A 319 0.96 16.64 -24.10
N GLU A 320 1.81 17.50 -23.58
CA GLU A 320 3.03 17.96 -24.26
C GLU A 320 4.08 16.85 -24.36
N LEU A 321 4.19 15.98 -23.35
CA LEU A 321 5.26 14.98 -23.24
C LEU A 321 4.83 13.54 -23.58
N VAL A 322 3.53 13.22 -23.58
CA VAL A 322 3.03 11.84 -23.74
C VAL A 322 3.52 11.16 -25.03
N LYS A 323 3.80 11.93 -26.08
CA LYS A 323 4.36 11.41 -27.34
C LYS A 323 5.73 10.73 -27.14
N TYR A 324 6.58 11.27 -26.27
CA TYR A 324 7.88 10.69 -25.96
C TYR A 324 7.72 9.43 -25.12
N PHE A 325 6.87 9.49 -24.10
CA PHE A 325 6.57 8.32 -23.27
C PHE A 325 5.94 7.17 -24.05
N ARG A 326 5.04 7.46 -25.01
CA ARG A 326 4.46 6.42 -25.88
C ARG A 326 5.51 5.80 -26.79
N ALA A 327 6.29 6.63 -27.51
CA ALA A 327 7.32 6.14 -28.41
C ALA A 327 8.39 5.32 -27.68
N HIS A 328 8.83 5.77 -26.50
CA HIS A 328 9.84 5.05 -25.71
C HIS A 328 9.25 3.88 -24.93
N GLY A 329 8.00 3.96 -24.48
CA GLY A 329 7.28 2.83 -23.89
C GLY A 329 7.13 1.68 -24.87
N GLU A 330 6.78 1.96 -26.13
CA GLU A 330 6.76 0.94 -27.20
C GLU A 330 8.16 0.40 -27.49
N LYS A 331 9.16 1.27 -27.64
CA LYS A 331 10.54 0.89 -27.96
C LYS A 331 11.20 0.03 -26.87
N TYR A 332 10.90 0.32 -25.61
CA TYR A 332 11.50 -0.32 -24.44
C TYR A 332 10.51 -1.19 -23.68
N ASP A 333 9.38 -1.54 -24.31
CA ASP A 333 8.36 -2.47 -23.81
C ASP A 333 7.92 -2.20 -22.35
N PHE A 334 7.39 -0.99 -22.14
CA PHE A 334 6.77 -0.54 -20.90
C PHE A 334 5.42 0.12 -21.20
N ASP A 335 4.46 -0.01 -20.26
CA ASP A 335 3.26 0.80 -20.29
C ASP A 335 3.63 2.29 -20.16
N TYR A 336 3.31 3.07 -21.20
CA TYR A 336 3.68 4.48 -21.24
C TYR A 336 3.06 5.29 -20.10
N LEU A 337 1.91 4.89 -19.55
CA LEU A 337 1.27 5.57 -18.42
C LEU A 337 2.05 5.35 -17.12
N MET A 338 2.69 4.17 -16.95
CA MET A 338 3.59 3.94 -15.83
C MET A 338 4.87 4.78 -15.93
N LEU A 339 5.41 4.94 -17.15
CA LEU A 339 6.58 5.81 -17.37
C LEU A 339 6.25 7.29 -17.11
N VAL A 340 5.08 7.76 -17.55
CA VAL A 340 4.57 9.10 -17.24
C VAL A 340 4.45 9.27 -15.73
N ALA A 341 3.85 8.30 -15.04
CA ALA A 341 3.67 8.32 -13.60
C ALA A 341 5.00 8.42 -12.84
N GLN A 342 6.03 7.72 -13.30
CA GLN A 342 7.39 7.87 -12.78
C GLN A 342 7.94 9.28 -13.04
N GLY A 343 7.86 9.80 -14.26
CA GLY A 343 8.31 11.16 -14.57
C GLY A 343 7.58 12.24 -13.75
N PHE A 344 6.31 11.99 -13.42
CA PHE A 344 5.54 12.85 -12.52
C PHE A 344 6.04 12.76 -11.07
N GLN A 345 6.30 11.56 -10.55
CA GLN A 345 6.89 11.37 -9.22
C GLN A 345 8.28 12.02 -9.11
N GLU A 346 9.08 11.99 -10.18
CA GLU A 346 10.44 12.52 -10.20
C GLU A 346 10.48 14.05 -10.26
N SER A 347 9.70 14.67 -11.17
CA SER A 347 9.83 16.11 -11.47
C SER A 347 8.51 16.83 -11.68
N ARG A 348 7.37 16.16 -11.51
CA ARG A 348 6.06 16.64 -11.97
C ARG A 348 6.09 16.99 -13.46
N LEU A 349 6.75 16.13 -14.24
CA LEU A 349 6.91 16.30 -15.69
C LEU A 349 7.63 17.61 -16.08
N ASN A 350 8.51 18.12 -15.22
CA ASN A 350 9.22 19.38 -15.42
C ASN A 350 10.66 19.17 -15.91
N GLN A 351 10.93 19.44 -17.18
CA GLN A 351 12.28 19.33 -17.74
C GLN A 351 13.30 20.33 -17.13
N LYS A 352 12.83 21.40 -16.49
CA LYS A 352 13.71 22.39 -15.85
C LYS A 352 14.13 21.98 -14.45
N GLU A 353 13.60 20.89 -13.90
CA GLU A 353 13.89 20.44 -12.54
C GLU A 353 15.36 20.04 -12.39
N ARG A 354 15.97 20.42 -11.26
CA ARG A 354 17.37 20.15 -10.92
C ARG A 354 17.46 19.78 -9.45
N SER A 355 17.93 18.57 -9.14
CA SER A 355 18.07 18.14 -7.75
C SER A 355 19.38 18.66 -7.13
N PRO A 356 19.43 18.80 -5.79
CA PRO A 356 20.67 19.13 -5.08
C PRO A 356 21.81 18.12 -5.30
N ARG A 357 21.48 16.90 -5.75
CA ARG A 357 22.43 15.81 -6.05
C ARG A 357 22.88 15.79 -7.51
N GLY A 358 22.43 16.76 -8.33
CA GLY A 358 22.84 16.91 -9.73
C GLY A 358 21.99 16.14 -10.74
N ALA A 359 20.87 15.57 -10.33
CA ALA A 359 19.92 14.97 -11.26
C ALA A 359 19.12 16.03 -12.01
N VAL A 360 18.74 15.74 -13.25
CA VAL A 360 18.16 16.72 -14.16
C VAL A 360 16.93 16.19 -14.89
N GLY A 361 16.00 17.09 -15.19
CA GLY A 361 14.93 16.88 -16.15
C GLY A 361 13.81 15.97 -15.68
N VAL A 362 12.98 15.55 -16.64
CA VAL A 362 11.71 14.85 -16.38
C VAL A 362 11.86 13.60 -15.51
N MET A 363 12.86 12.77 -15.80
CA MET A 363 13.11 11.48 -15.14
C MET A 363 14.14 11.57 -14.01
N GLN A 364 14.65 12.78 -13.70
CA GLN A 364 15.67 13.01 -12.67
C GLN A 364 16.86 12.03 -12.75
N LEU A 365 17.49 11.95 -13.92
CA LEU A 365 18.74 11.21 -14.10
C LEU A 365 19.96 12.08 -13.85
N LEU A 366 21.04 11.46 -13.34
CA LEU A 366 22.36 12.08 -13.38
C LEU A 366 22.87 12.12 -14.83
N PRO A 367 23.45 13.23 -15.31
CA PRO A 367 24.07 13.28 -16.62
C PRO A 367 25.14 12.20 -16.85
N SER A 368 25.88 11.83 -15.79
CA SER A 368 26.86 10.74 -15.84
C SER A 368 26.21 9.37 -16.07
N THR A 369 25.07 9.11 -15.43
CA THR A 369 24.32 7.85 -15.63
C THR A 369 23.82 7.76 -17.06
N ALA A 370 23.23 8.83 -17.61
CA ALA A 370 22.77 8.82 -18.99
C ALA A 370 23.92 8.67 -20.01
N ALA A 371 25.10 9.22 -19.71
CA ALA A 371 26.28 9.13 -20.56
C ALA A 371 27.05 7.80 -20.44
N ASP A 372 26.71 6.94 -19.49
CA ASP A 372 27.33 5.61 -19.34
C ASP A 372 27.24 4.81 -20.65
N PRO A 373 28.26 4.02 -21.05
CA PRO A 373 28.23 3.29 -22.32
C PRO A 373 27.01 2.39 -22.54
N ALA A 374 26.39 1.88 -21.47
CA ALA A 374 25.17 1.08 -21.58
C ALA A 374 23.94 1.91 -22.03
N ILE A 375 23.89 3.19 -21.66
CA ILE A 375 22.78 4.10 -22.00
C ILE A 375 23.15 5.00 -23.19
N ALA A 376 24.35 5.57 -23.21
CA ALA A 376 24.95 6.34 -24.29
C ALA A 376 24.10 7.53 -24.79
N ILE A 377 23.46 8.25 -23.87
CA ILE A 377 22.63 9.43 -24.18
C ILE A 377 23.17 10.65 -23.43
N THR A 378 23.52 11.70 -24.18
CA THR A 378 24.03 12.97 -23.63
C THR A 378 23.05 14.11 -23.87
N GLY A 379 23.23 15.24 -23.16
CA GLY A 379 22.36 16.42 -23.30
C GLY A 379 20.96 16.27 -22.70
N ILE A 380 20.78 15.35 -21.75
CA ILE A 380 19.50 15.08 -21.07
C ILE A 380 18.99 16.24 -20.21
N ASP A 381 19.83 17.23 -19.93
CA ASP A 381 19.48 18.44 -19.20
C ASP A 381 18.74 19.46 -20.10
N LYS A 382 18.98 19.40 -21.42
CA LYS A 382 18.48 20.38 -22.41
C LYS A 382 17.25 19.91 -23.18
N ASP A 383 17.03 18.59 -23.26
CA ASP A 383 15.97 18.00 -24.08
C ASP A 383 15.16 16.98 -23.28
N ALA A 384 13.84 17.19 -23.21
CA ALA A 384 12.93 16.32 -22.48
C ALA A 384 12.79 14.94 -23.13
N GLY A 385 12.81 14.85 -24.45
CA GLY A 385 12.76 13.58 -25.17
C GLY A 385 13.98 12.71 -24.86
N ARG A 386 15.19 13.29 -24.91
CA ARG A 386 16.43 12.59 -24.53
C ARG A 386 16.44 12.19 -23.06
N ASN A 387 15.92 13.04 -22.18
CA ASN A 387 15.82 12.73 -20.76
C ASN A 387 14.90 11.52 -20.51
N ILE A 388 13.72 11.53 -21.13
CA ILE A 388 12.75 10.44 -21.07
C ILE A 388 13.34 9.16 -21.70
N GLU A 389 13.98 9.26 -22.86
CA GLU A 389 14.63 8.12 -23.52
C GLU A 389 15.69 7.48 -22.62
N ALA A 390 16.56 8.30 -22.01
CA ALA A 390 17.59 7.81 -21.09
C ALA A 390 16.98 7.12 -19.88
N GLY A 391 15.90 7.66 -19.31
CA GLY A 391 15.16 7.03 -18.21
C GLY A 391 14.59 5.67 -18.60
N CYS A 392 13.92 5.60 -19.75
CA CYS A 392 13.32 4.35 -20.26
C CYS A 392 14.40 3.30 -20.58
N LYS A 393 15.50 3.72 -21.20
CA LYS A 393 16.62 2.83 -21.51
C LYS A 393 17.30 2.30 -20.25
N TYR A 394 17.43 3.14 -19.22
CA TYR A 394 17.97 2.71 -17.93
C TYR A 394 17.05 1.70 -17.23
N LEU A 395 15.73 1.92 -17.22
CA LEU A 395 14.76 0.93 -16.72
C LEU A 395 14.85 -0.38 -17.48
N ARG A 396 14.92 -0.33 -18.82
CA ARG A 396 15.07 -1.53 -19.66
C ARG A 396 16.34 -2.30 -19.31
N LEU A 397 17.46 -1.60 -19.11
CA LEU A 397 18.69 -2.25 -18.67
C LEU A 397 18.54 -2.92 -17.29
N LEU A 398 17.83 -2.27 -16.35
CA LEU A 398 17.54 -2.86 -15.04
C LEU A 398 16.67 -4.11 -15.17
N THR A 399 15.65 -4.08 -16.03
CA THR A 399 14.77 -5.23 -16.23
C THR A 399 15.49 -6.40 -16.88
N ASP A 400 16.20 -6.15 -17.98
CA ASP A 400 16.87 -7.21 -18.74
C ASP A 400 17.99 -7.87 -17.93
N LYS A 401 18.62 -7.13 -17.01
CA LYS A 401 19.71 -7.67 -16.18
C LYS A 401 19.25 -8.36 -14.90
N TYR A 402 18.22 -7.84 -14.22
CA TYR A 402 17.87 -8.26 -12.85
C TYR A 402 16.47 -8.84 -12.70
N LEU A 403 15.65 -8.77 -13.75
CA LEU A 403 14.24 -9.10 -13.73
C LEU A 403 13.83 -9.80 -15.04
N ASP A 404 14.60 -10.77 -15.52
CA ASP A 404 14.35 -11.51 -16.78
C ASP A 404 13.59 -12.84 -16.54
N GLU A 405 13.00 -13.02 -15.37
CA GLU A 405 12.28 -14.24 -15.05
C GLU A 405 11.00 -14.36 -15.90
N PRO A 406 10.69 -15.55 -16.43
CA PRO A 406 9.55 -15.74 -17.33
C PRO A 406 8.20 -15.52 -16.64
N ASP A 407 8.10 -15.86 -15.35
CA ASP A 407 6.86 -15.79 -14.58
C ASP A 407 6.56 -14.38 -14.03
N LEU A 408 7.52 -13.45 -14.15
CA LEU A 408 7.38 -12.09 -13.65
C LEU A 408 6.46 -11.28 -14.58
N THR A 409 5.23 -11.03 -14.13
CA THR A 409 4.23 -10.24 -14.88
C THR A 409 4.76 -8.85 -15.28
N PRO A 410 4.31 -8.25 -16.40
CA PRO A 410 4.79 -6.94 -16.85
C PRO A 410 4.64 -5.82 -15.81
N VAL A 411 3.54 -5.82 -15.04
CA VAL A 411 3.30 -4.87 -13.95
C VAL A 411 4.34 -5.02 -12.84
N ASN A 412 4.53 -6.24 -12.31
CA ASN A 412 5.48 -6.45 -11.22
C ASN A 412 6.93 -6.23 -11.67
N ARG A 413 7.27 -6.58 -12.90
CA ARG A 413 8.57 -6.25 -13.52
C ARG A 413 8.83 -4.75 -13.50
N THR A 414 7.84 -3.97 -13.91
CA THR A 414 7.94 -2.49 -13.93
C THR A 414 8.03 -1.91 -12.52
N LEU A 415 7.21 -2.38 -11.57
CA LEU A 415 7.26 -1.93 -10.17
C LEU A 415 8.61 -2.24 -9.49
N MET A 416 9.16 -3.42 -9.73
CA MET A 416 10.50 -3.78 -9.23
C MET A 416 11.60 -2.98 -9.91
N ALA A 417 11.46 -2.66 -11.20
CA ALA A 417 12.37 -1.77 -11.91
C ALA A 417 12.35 -0.35 -11.29
N PHE A 418 11.18 0.17 -10.92
CA PHE A 418 11.07 1.43 -10.17
C PHE A 418 11.76 1.36 -8.80
N ALA A 419 11.62 0.24 -8.09
CA ALA A 419 12.32 0.04 -6.83
C ALA A 419 13.85 0.03 -7.01
N ALA A 420 14.36 -0.64 -8.05
CA ALA A 420 15.78 -0.64 -8.40
C ALA A 420 16.27 0.74 -8.88
N TYR A 421 15.44 1.49 -9.60
CA TYR A 421 15.76 2.85 -10.04
C TYR A 421 15.96 3.78 -8.84
N ASN A 422 15.10 3.66 -7.81
CA ASN A 422 15.18 4.49 -6.60
C ASN A 422 16.24 4.00 -5.61
N ALA A 423 16.27 2.71 -5.28
CA ALA A 423 17.11 2.14 -4.23
C ALA A 423 18.42 1.50 -4.73
N GLY A 424 18.60 1.38 -6.04
CA GLY A 424 19.71 0.68 -6.68
C GLY A 424 19.46 -0.82 -6.88
N PRO A 425 19.99 -1.43 -7.97
CA PRO A 425 19.75 -2.84 -8.31
C PRO A 425 20.32 -3.84 -7.31
N GLY A 426 21.42 -3.49 -6.62
CA GLY A 426 21.99 -4.33 -5.55
C GLY A 426 21.01 -4.57 -4.40
N ASN A 427 20.19 -3.57 -4.08
CA ASN A 427 19.19 -3.68 -3.03
C ASN A 427 17.96 -4.48 -3.49
N LEU A 428 17.52 -4.33 -4.75
CA LEU A 428 16.37 -5.09 -5.27
C LEU A 428 16.54 -6.61 -5.08
N ARG A 429 17.72 -7.16 -5.35
CA ARG A 429 18.00 -8.58 -5.14
C ARG A 429 17.84 -9.01 -3.69
N LYS A 430 18.34 -8.19 -2.76
CA LYS A 430 18.17 -8.41 -1.32
C LYS A 430 16.69 -8.35 -0.93
N PHE A 431 15.90 -7.46 -1.53
CA PHE A 431 14.46 -7.36 -1.28
C PHE A 431 13.74 -8.65 -1.68
N ARG A 432 13.96 -9.13 -2.90
CA ARG A 432 13.35 -10.35 -3.44
C ARG A 432 13.76 -11.58 -2.64
N ARG A 433 15.06 -11.72 -2.34
CA ARG A 433 15.58 -12.83 -1.52
C ARG A 433 15.01 -12.83 -0.10
N LEU A 434 14.87 -11.65 0.52
CA LEU A 434 14.26 -11.56 1.85
C LEU A 434 12.75 -11.88 1.80
N ALA A 435 12.05 -11.50 0.74
CA ALA A 435 10.65 -11.88 0.54
C ALA A 435 10.50 -13.40 0.43
N GLU A 436 11.27 -14.03 -0.46
CA GLU A 436 11.30 -15.48 -0.66
C GLU A 436 11.54 -16.24 0.65
N LYS A 437 12.63 -15.92 1.37
CA LYS A 437 12.94 -16.57 2.65
C LYS A 437 11.90 -16.30 3.74
N SER A 438 11.13 -15.23 3.61
CA SER A 438 10.01 -14.91 4.52
C SER A 438 8.69 -15.55 4.09
N GLY A 439 8.70 -16.49 3.15
CA GLY A 439 7.50 -17.17 2.64
C GLY A 439 6.58 -16.25 1.84
N LYS A 440 7.13 -15.20 1.24
CA LYS A 440 6.43 -14.26 0.35
C LYS A 440 6.84 -14.53 -1.09
N ASP A 441 6.01 -14.05 -2.02
CA ASP A 441 6.24 -14.24 -3.45
C ASP A 441 7.35 -13.27 -3.94
N PRO A 442 8.52 -13.76 -4.38
CA PRO A 442 9.61 -12.89 -4.84
C PRO A 442 9.33 -12.20 -6.19
N ASP A 443 8.21 -12.53 -6.86
CA ASP A 443 7.82 -12.03 -8.18
C ASP A 443 6.60 -11.09 -8.11
N VAL A 444 6.13 -10.79 -6.90
CA VAL A 444 5.08 -9.79 -6.66
C VAL A 444 5.64 -8.62 -5.85
N TRP A 445 5.42 -7.38 -6.28
CA TRP A 445 5.90 -6.21 -5.56
C TRP A 445 5.10 -5.96 -4.29
N PHE A 446 3.82 -5.61 -4.45
CA PHE A 446 2.97 -5.20 -3.34
C PHE A 446 2.79 -6.37 -2.36
N GLN A 447 2.97 -6.04 -1.09
CA GLN A 447 2.85 -6.88 0.11
C GLN A 447 3.78 -8.10 0.16
N ASN A 448 4.67 -8.20 -0.81
CA ASN A 448 5.61 -9.28 -0.99
C ASN A 448 7.03 -8.71 -1.02
N VAL A 449 7.57 -8.31 -2.18
CA VAL A 449 8.92 -7.73 -2.27
C VAL A 449 9.05 -6.39 -1.55
N GLU A 450 7.98 -5.58 -1.48
CA GLU A 450 8.00 -4.31 -0.75
C GLU A 450 8.28 -4.48 0.76
N TYR A 451 7.98 -5.65 1.32
CA TYR A 451 8.34 -6.01 2.68
C TYR A 451 9.87 -6.06 2.87
N GLY A 452 10.56 -6.65 1.89
CA GLY A 452 12.02 -6.68 1.87
C GLY A 452 12.61 -5.26 1.75
N ALA A 453 12.04 -4.44 0.87
CA ALA A 453 12.42 -3.04 0.72
C ALA A 453 12.25 -2.25 2.03
N ALA A 454 11.08 -2.35 2.66
CA ALA A 454 10.77 -1.69 3.93
C ALA A 454 11.74 -2.07 5.05
N ARG A 455 12.22 -3.32 5.05
CA ARG A 455 13.19 -3.82 6.04
C ARG A 455 14.60 -3.35 5.81
N ILE A 456 15.05 -3.37 4.55
CA ILE A 456 16.45 -3.13 4.20
C ILE A 456 16.72 -1.64 4.03
N VAL A 457 15.84 -0.89 3.36
CA VAL A 457 16.04 0.55 3.08
C VAL A 457 15.00 1.47 3.73
N GLY A 458 13.93 0.92 4.31
CA GLY A 458 12.86 1.69 4.94
C GLY A 458 11.73 2.09 3.99
N ARG A 459 10.84 2.96 4.46
CA ARG A 459 9.60 3.32 3.73
C ARG A 459 9.81 4.19 2.49
N GLU A 460 10.99 4.74 2.24
CA GLU A 460 11.21 5.68 1.13
C GLU A 460 10.91 5.02 -0.23
N THR A 461 11.56 3.90 -0.53
CA THR A 461 11.37 3.17 -1.79
C THR A 461 9.96 2.59 -1.91
N VAL A 462 9.39 2.13 -0.80
CA VAL A 462 8.00 1.63 -0.77
C VAL A 462 7.03 2.75 -1.14
N ASN A 463 7.18 3.93 -0.54
CA ASN A 463 6.35 5.10 -0.87
C ASN A 463 6.57 5.57 -2.31
N TYR A 464 7.82 5.54 -2.81
CA TYR A 464 8.14 5.91 -4.19
C TYR A 464 7.36 5.03 -5.19
N VAL A 465 7.44 3.70 -5.06
CA VAL A 465 6.74 2.78 -5.96
C VAL A 465 5.21 2.88 -5.79
N SER A 466 4.72 2.97 -4.55
CA SER A 466 3.28 3.17 -4.27
C SER A 466 2.74 4.45 -4.91
N ASN A 467 3.46 5.57 -4.82
CA ASN A 467 3.03 6.84 -5.41
C ASN A 467 2.99 6.77 -6.93
N ILE A 468 3.99 6.18 -7.57
CA ILE A 468 4.00 5.97 -9.03
C ILE A 468 2.79 5.12 -9.43
N TYR A 469 2.51 4.04 -8.72
CA TYR A 469 1.35 3.20 -9.03
C TYR A 469 0.02 3.96 -8.90
N LYS A 470 -0.15 4.79 -7.86
CA LYS A 470 -1.32 5.66 -7.69
C LYS A 470 -1.49 6.65 -8.84
N TYR A 471 -0.39 7.29 -9.29
CA TYR A 471 -0.44 8.18 -10.45
C TYR A 471 -0.76 7.43 -11.75
N TYR A 472 -0.22 6.22 -11.93
CA TYR A 472 -0.52 5.36 -13.07
C TYR A 472 -2.02 5.03 -13.13
N LEU A 473 -2.62 4.58 -12.02
CA LEU A 473 -4.06 4.30 -11.96
C LEU A 473 -4.89 5.55 -12.28
N ALA A 474 -4.48 6.71 -11.77
CA ALA A 474 -5.16 7.97 -12.09
C ALA A 474 -5.08 8.34 -13.57
N TYR A 475 -3.90 8.22 -14.20
CA TYR A 475 -3.76 8.47 -15.63
C TYR A 475 -4.55 7.47 -16.47
N LYS A 476 -4.61 6.20 -16.06
CA LYS A 476 -5.42 5.16 -16.71
C LYS A 476 -6.91 5.53 -16.69
N LEU A 477 -7.45 5.87 -15.52
CA LEU A 477 -8.83 6.33 -15.36
C LEU A 477 -9.12 7.60 -16.19
N ALA A 478 -8.18 8.56 -16.22
CA ALA A 478 -8.32 9.79 -17.00
C ALA A 478 -8.32 9.54 -18.52
N VAL A 479 -7.56 8.56 -19.00
CA VAL A 479 -7.54 8.16 -20.42
C VAL A 479 -8.81 7.38 -20.78
N GLU A 480 -9.24 6.46 -19.92
CA GLU A 480 -10.46 5.66 -20.14
C GLU A 480 -11.72 6.53 -20.18
N SER A 481 -11.87 7.47 -19.23
CA SER A 481 -13.00 8.41 -19.20
C SER A 481 -13.07 9.34 -20.42
N ARG A 482 -11.95 9.60 -21.10
CA ARG A 482 -11.90 10.36 -22.36
C ARG A 482 -12.25 9.53 -23.59
N LYS A 483 -12.06 8.21 -23.56
CA LYS A 483 -12.47 7.31 -24.66
C LYS A 483 -13.99 7.07 -24.67
N LEU A 484 -14.66 7.30 -23.53
CA LEU A 484 -16.10 7.14 -23.34
C LEU A 484 -16.91 8.42 -23.65
N ARG A 485 -16.22 9.52 -24.01
CA ARG A 485 -16.81 10.77 -24.50
C ARG A 485 -16.54 10.90 -25.99
#